data_AF-A0A954EZC0-F1
#
_entry.id   AF-A0A954EZC0-F1
#
_cell.length_a   1.000
_cell.length_b   1.000
_cell.length_c   1.000
_cell.angle_alpha   90.00
_cell.angle_beta   90.00
_cell.angle_gamma   90.00
#
_symmetry.space_group_name_H-M   'P 1'
#
loop_
_entity.id
_entity.type
_entity.pdbx_description
1 polymer ?
#
loop_
_entity_poly.entity_id
_entity_poly.type
_entity_poly.pdbx_seq_one_letter_code
_entity_poly.pdbx_strand_id
1 'polypeptide(L)'
;MSQLQIETDYSAYYPGGELRASVSWQLAEIPDSAELRLVWNTSGKGDRDLKVVHVVPLPDPQAKDERNVELTLPWGPYSFSGKLISLIWALELVLQPGNVSARREITIGPEAREVILINKAETI
;
A
#
# COMPACT_ATOMS: atom_id res chain seq x y z
N MET A 1 10.15 19.49 -10.69
CA MET A 1 8.97 18.89 -10.02
C MET A 1 9.26 17.41 -9.89
N SER A 2 9.00 16.81 -8.72
CA SER A 2 9.12 15.36 -8.52
C SER A 2 7.86 14.66 -8.99
N GLN A 3 7.99 13.63 -9.81
CA GLN A 3 6.89 12.76 -10.21
C GLN A 3 7.18 11.34 -9.72
N LEU A 4 6.20 10.73 -9.07
CA LEU A 4 6.28 9.37 -8.54
C LEU A 4 4.98 8.65 -8.86
N GLN A 5 5.07 7.39 -9.24
CA GLN A 5 3.92 6.61 -9.65
C GLN A 5 4.08 5.16 -9.19
N ILE A 6 2.94 4.58 -8.80
CA ILE A 6 2.81 3.16 -8.49
C ILE A 6 1.64 2.67 -9.33
N GLU A 7 1.86 1.62 -10.10
CA GLU A 7 0.86 0.92 -10.87
C GLU A 7 0.81 -0.53 -10.43
N THR A 8 -0.39 -1.10 -10.45
CA THR A 8 -0.65 -2.49 -10.10
C THR A 8 -1.67 -3.03 -11.08
N ASP A 9 -1.60 -4.33 -11.37
CA ASP A 9 -2.52 -4.99 -12.31
C ASP A 9 -3.98 -4.87 -11.85
N TYR A 10 -4.20 -4.97 -10.55
CA TYR A 10 -5.50 -4.85 -9.90
C TYR A 10 -5.48 -3.87 -8.73
N SER A 11 -6.65 -3.37 -8.34
CA SER A 11 -6.84 -2.61 -7.10
C SER A 11 -7.24 -3.48 -5.91
N ALA A 12 -7.56 -4.75 -6.14
CA ALA A 12 -8.01 -5.68 -5.10
C ALA A 12 -7.47 -7.09 -5.33
N TYR A 13 -7.14 -7.78 -4.24
CA TYR A 13 -6.41 -9.05 -4.24
C TYR A 13 -6.95 -10.02 -3.20
N TYR A 14 -6.79 -11.31 -3.49
CA TYR A 14 -7.00 -12.37 -2.51
C TYR A 14 -5.88 -12.35 -1.46
N PRO A 15 -6.17 -12.70 -0.19
CA PRO A 15 -5.15 -12.92 0.81
C PRO A 15 -4.24 -14.07 0.39
N GLY A 16 -2.92 -13.95 0.62
CA GLY A 16 -1.94 -14.93 0.15
C GLY A 16 -1.66 -14.88 -1.36
N GLY A 17 -2.35 -14.03 -2.12
CA GLY A 17 -2.17 -13.90 -3.56
C GLY A 17 -0.88 -13.15 -3.93
N GLU A 18 -0.51 -13.20 -5.21
CA GLU A 18 0.61 -12.43 -5.75
C GLU A 18 0.15 -11.06 -6.22
N LEU A 19 0.95 -10.04 -5.93
CA LEU A 19 0.80 -8.68 -6.43
C LEU A 19 2.03 -8.34 -7.28
N ARG A 20 1.79 -7.82 -8.48
CA ARG A 20 2.80 -7.21 -9.34
C ARG A 20 2.60 -5.70 -9.36
N ALA A 21 3.68 -4.95 -9.22
CA ALA A 21 3.66 -3.50 -9.31
C ALA A 21 4.77 -2.98 -10.21
N SER A 22 4.45 -1.93 -10.98
CA SER A 22 5.46 -1.06 -11.58
C SER A 22 5.55 0.21 -10.74
N VAL A 23 6.78 0.59 -10.37
CA VAL A 23 7.07 1.83 -9.68
C VAL A 23 7.99 2.68 -10.53
N SER A 24 7.70 3.96 -10.65
CA SER A 24 8.53 4.88 -11.41
C SER A 24 8.65 6.23 -10.73
N TRP A 25 9.78 6.89 -10.95
CA TRP A 25 10.02 8.22 -10.43
C TRP A 25 10.91 9.06 -11.35
N GLN A 26 10.78 10.37 -11.19
CA GLN A 26 11.66 11.36 -11.79
C GLN A 26 11.91 12.49 -10.78
N LEU A 27 13.16 12.63 -10.36
CA LEU A 27 13.66 13.58 -9.36
C LEU A 27 14.70 14.52 -9.97
N ALA A 28 14.99 15.62 -9.28
CA ALA A 28 16.04 16.56 -9.67
C ALA A 28 17.45 16.02 -9.35
N GLU A 29 17.56 15.22 -8.29
CA GLU A 29 18.81 14.66 -7.78
C GLU A 29 18.64 13.14 -7.61
N ILE A 30 19.77 12.42 -7.59
CA ILE A 30 19.78 10.98 -7.34
C ILE A 30 19.44 10.76 -5.85
N PRO A 31 18.44 9.93 -5.53
CA PRO A 31 18.11 9.61 -4.14
C PRO A 31 19.18 8.69 -3.53
N ASP A 32 19.42 8.83 -2.22
CA ASP A 32 20.33 7.98 -1.44
C ASP A 32 19.79 6.56 -1.31
N SER A 33 18.46 6.41 -1.22
CA SER A 33 17.80 5.10 -1.16
C SER A 33 16.39 5.16 -1.72
N ALA A 34 15.91 4.03 -2.23
CA ALA A 34 14.53 3.84 -2.66
C ALA A 34 14.02 2.49 -2.16
N GLU A 35 12.76 2.45 -1.75
CA GLU A 35 12.10 1.21 -1.36
C GLU A 35 10.58 1.29 -1.58
N LEU A 36 10.00 0.14 -1.91
CA LEU A 36 8.55 -0.05 -1.89
C LEU A 36 8.15 -0.76 -0.59
N ARG A 37 7.17 -0.20 0.10
CA ARG A 37 6.64 -0.76 1.34
C ARG A 37 5.22 -1.26 1.12
N LEU A 38 4.90 -2.42 1.65
CA LEU A 38 3.52 -2.85 1.89
C LEU A 38 3.15 -2.45 3.30
N VAL A 39 2.12 -1.61 3.43
CA VAL A 39 1.67 -1.07 4.72
C VAL A 39 0.18 -1.27 4.90
N TRP A 40 -0.26 -1.29 6.15
CA TRP A 40 -1.64 -0.98 6.47
C TRP A 40 -1.72 0.09 7.54
N ASN A 41 -2.83 0.81 7.55
CA ASN A 41 -3.20 1.69 8.64
C ASN A 41 -4.67 1.55 9.00
N THR A 42 -5.00 1.88 10.24
CA THR A 42 -6.38 2.12 10.64
C THR A 42 -6.78 3.56 10.37
N SER A 43 -8.06 3.80 10.14
CA SER A 43 -8.66 5.13 10.06
C SER A 43 -10.03 5.13 10.74
N GLY A 44 -10.51 6.29 11.18
CA GLY A 44 -11.81 6.44 11.84
C GLY A 44 -11.72 7.17 13.18
N LYS A 45 -12.61 6.82 14.11
CA LYS A 45 -12.75 7.45 15.44
C LYS A 45 -11.78 6.88 16.49
N GLY A 46 -11.09 5.78 16.19
CA GLY A 46 -10.06 5.21 17.05
C GLY A 46 -8.68 5.79 16.78
N ASP A 47 -7.68 5.24 17.47
CA ASP A 47 -6.27 5.57 17.23
C ASP A 47 -5.83 5.13 15.83
N ARG A 48 -4.98 5.95 15.21
CA ARG A 48 -4.36 5.63 13.92
C ARG A 48 -3.16 4.75 14.16
N ASP A 49 -3.31 3.49 13.86
CA ASP A 49 -2.21 2.54 13.77
C ASP A 49 -1.66 2.57 12.36
N LEU A 50 -0.34 2.49 12.22
CA LEU A 50 0.34 2.25 10.96
C LEU A 50 1.33 1.12 11.16
N LYS A 51 1.34 0.17 10.23
CA LYS A 51 2.29 -0.94 10.24
C LYS A 51 2.89 -1.13 8.86
N VAL A 52 4.21 -1.17 8.81
CA VAL A 52 4.97 -1.69 7.67
C VAL A 52 5.03 -3.21 7.81
N VAL A 53 4.51 -3.92 6.81
CA VAL A 53 4.42 -5.38 6.79
C VAL A 53 5.52 -5.99 5.95
N HIS A 54 5.87 -5.34 4.84
CA HIS A 54 6.94 -5.78 3.97
C HIS A 54 7.69 -4.59 3.40
N VAL A 55 8.98 -4.75 3.15
CA VAL A 55 9.85 -3.75 2.52
C VAL A 55 10.61 -4.44 1.39
N VAL A 56 10.51 -3.86 0.19
CA VAL A 56 11.26 -4.26 -0.99
C VAL A 56 12.28 -3.17 -1.29
N PRO A 57 13.56 -3.39 -0.96
CA PRO A 57 14.62 -2.46 -1.32
C PRO A 57 14.76 -2.33 -2.84
N LEU A 58 14.98 -1.11 -3.33
CA LEU A 58 15.25 -0.81 -4.73
C LEU A 58 16.70 -0.29 -4.83
N PRO A 59 17.70 -1.19 -4.95
CA PRO A 59 19.11 -0.82 -4.86
C PRO A 59 19.58 0.02 -6.05
N ASP A 60 20.62 0.83 -5.77
CA ASP A 60 21.30 1.70 -6.73
C ASP A 60 20.32 2.61 -7.52
N PRO A 61 19.42 3.34 -6.83
CA PRO A 61 18.39 4.10 -7.50
C PRO A 61 18.99 5.25 -8.32
N GLN A 62 18.36 5.54 -9.46
CA GLN A 62 18.74 6.69 -10.30
C GLN A 62 17.78 7.86 -10.10
N ALA A 63 18.15 9.07 -10.54
CA ALA A 63 17.27 10.24 -10.49
C ALA A 63 15.97 10.01 -11.29
N LYS A 64 16.03 9.24 -12.37
CA LYS A 64 14.87 8.73 -13.11
C LYS A 64 15.01 7.22 -13.24
N ASP A 65 14.02 6.49 -12.79
CA ASP A 65 14.05 5.03 -12.76
C ASP A 65 12.64 4.45 -12.87
N GLU A 66 12.58 3.19 -13.29
CA GLU A 66 11.35 2.38 -13.33
C GLU A 66 11.70 0.94 -12.96
N ARG A 67 10.95 0.37 -12.01
CA ARG A 67 11.20 -0.98 -11.48
C ARG A 67 9.89 -1.76 -11.41
N ASN A 68 9.96 -3.01 -11.83
CA ASN A 68 8.89 -3.98 -11.60
C ASN A 68 9.22 -4.80 -10.35
N VAL A 69 8.22 -5.02 -9.51
CA VAL A 69 8.34 -5.79 -8.28
C VAL A 69 7.18 -6.76 -8.16
N GLU A 70 7.46 -7.92 -7.57
CA GLU A 70 6.47 -8.94 -7.27
C GLU A 70 6.54 -9.25 -5.77
N LEU A 71 5.38 -9.35 -5.11
CA LEU A 71 5.30 -9.73 -3.70
C LEU A 71 4.11 -10.64 -3.44
N THR A 72 4.29 -11.59 -2.53
CA THR A 72 3.19 -12.38 -1.97
C THR A 72 2.52 -11.57 -0.87
N LEU A 73 1.22 -11.32 -1.02
CA LEU A 73 0.42 -10.61 -0.03
C LEU A 73 0.19 -11.48 1.22
N PRO A 74 0.12 -10.88 2.41
CA PRO A 74 -0.17 -11.62 3.62
C PRO A 74 -1.60 -12.17 3.61
N TRP A 75 -1.82 -13.24 4.38
CA TRP A 75 -3.16 -13.78 4.62
C TRP A 75 -4.05 -12.83 5.45
N GLY A 76 -3.47 -11.82 6.10
CA GLY A 76 -4.24 -10.84 6.83
C GLY A 76 -3.40 -9.77 7.51
N PRO A 77 -4.06 -8.78 8.15
CA PRO A 77 -5.52 -8.62 8.25
C PRO A 77 -6.19 -8.30 6.89
N TYR A 78 -7.51 -8.48 6.79
CA TYR A 78 -8.27 -8.04 5.62
C TYR A 78 -8.51 -6.53 5.67
N SER A 79 -8.56 -5.90 4.49
CA SER A 79 -9.22 -4.61 4.31
C SER A 79 -10.66 -4.72 4.80
N PHE A 80 -11.06 -3.78 5.64
CA PHE A 80 -12.44 -3.70 6.08
C PHE A 80 -12.86 -2.25 6.29
N SER A 81 -14.15 -2.02 6.12
CA SER A 81 -14.80 -0.75 6.46
C SER A 81 -15.94 -0.96 7.43
N GLY A 82 -15.89 -0.20 8.53
CA GLY A 82 -16.92 -0.17 9.55
C GLY A 82 -17.25 1.26 9.97
N LYS A 83 -18.33 1.41 10.75
CA LYS A 83 -18.80 2.74 11.19
C LYS A 83 -17.77 3.53 12.03
N LEU A 84 -16.94 2.81 12.79
CA LEU A 84 -16.00 3.43 13.74
C LEU A 84 -14.55 3.36 13.27
N ILE A 85 -14.20 2.30 12.55
CA ILE A 85 -12.83 2.02 12.14
C ILE A 85 -12.84 1.29 10.80
N SER A 86 -11.85 1.61 9.98
CA SER A 86 -11.49 0.89 8.76
C SER A 86 -10.02 0.47 8.83
N LEU A 87 -9.67 -0.61 8.13
CA LEU A 87 -8.27 -1.00 7.89
C LEU A 87 -8.00 -0.89 6.39
N ILE A 88 -7.01 -0.08 6.06
CA ILE A 88 -6.65 0.28 4.68
C ILE A 88 -5.26 -0.28 4.40
N TRP A 89 -5.12 -1.04 3.32
CA TRP A 89 -3.83 -1.48 2.79
C TRP A 89 -3.33 -0.51 1.73
N ALA A 90 -2.02 -0.32 1.65
CA ALA A 90 -1.39 0.48 0.61
C ALA A 90 0.02 -0.01 0.28
N LEU A 91 0.44 0.30 -0.94
CA LEU A 91 1.83 0.36 -1.35
C LEU A 91 2.34 1.78 -1.19
N GLU A 92 3.52 1.94 -0.57
CA GLU A 92 4.21 3.22 -0.43
C GLU A 92 5.60 3.15 -1.06
N LEU A 93 5.81 3.93 -2.11
CA LEU A 93 7.13 4.15 -2.68
C LEU A 93 7.77 5.29 -1.92
N VAL A 94 8.91 5.04 -1.28
CA VAL A 94 9.62 6.01 -0.44
C VAL A 94 11.04 6.19 -1.00
N LEU A 95 11.42 7.46 -1.23
CA LEU A 95 12.79 7.82 -1.63
C LEU A 95 13.41 8.77 -0.61
N GLN A 96 14.68 8.55 -0.29
CA GLN A 96 15.48 9.37 0.63
C GLN A 96 16.60 10.10 -0.12
N PRO A 97 17.06 11.26 0.38
CA PRO A 97 16.59 11.96 1.58
C PRO A 97 15.29 12.76 1.32
N GLY A 98 14.35 12.75 2.27
CA GLY A 98 13.20 13.66 2.30
C GLY A 98 11.81 13.02 2.45
N ASN A 99 10.76 13.83 2.27
CA ASN A 99 9.34 13.43 2.30
C ASN A 99 8.80 13.07 0.90
N VAL A 100 9.66 12.54 0.02
CA VAL A 100 9.28 12.21 -1.34
C VAL A 100 8.72 10.80 -1.38
N SER A 101 7.39 10.70 -1.50
CA SER A 101 6.72 9.40 -1.54
C SER A 101 5.50 9.43 -2.45
N ALA A 102 5.16 8.27 -2.97
CA ALA A 102 3.87 8.00 -3.60
C ALA A 102 3.17 6.88 -2.84
N ARG A 103 1.84 6.92 -2.87
CA ARG A 103 1.01 5.95 -2.19
C ARG A 103 -0.10 5.47 -3.11
N ARG A 104 -0.33 4.16 -3.12
CA ARG A 104 -1.42 3.51 -3.85
C ARG A 104 -2.15 2.57 -2.92
N GLU A 105 -3.41 2.86 -2.65
CA GLU A 105 -4.26 1.98 -1.86
C GLU A 105 -4.62 0.73 -2.66
N ILE A 106 -4.68 -0.39 -1.95
CA ILE A 106 -5.11 -1.68 -2.47
C ILE A 106 -6.09 -2.31 -1.47
N THR A 107 -6.91 -3.24 -1.96
CA THR A 107 -7.80 -4.05 -1.14
C THR A 107 -7.23 -5.46 -1.01
N ILE A 108 -7.16 -5.98 0.23
CA ILE A 108 -6.85 -7.38 0.49
C ILE A 108 -8.04 -7.98 1.23
N GLY A 109 -8.69 -9.00 0.67
CA GLY A 109 -9.81 -9.61 1.37
C GLY A 109 -10.44 -10.78 0.62
N PRO A 110 -11.36 -11.51 1.27
CA PRO A 110 -12.04 -12.64 0.65
C PRO A 110 -12.72 -12.17 -0.65
N GLU A 111 -12.65 -12.99 -1.69
CA GLU A 111 -13.16 -12.66 -3.04
C GLU A 111 -12.51 -11.41 -3.66
N ALA A 112 -11.31 -11.02 -3.20
CA ALA A 112 -10.68 -9.76 -3.56
C ALA A 112 -11.59 -8.55 -3.31
N ARG A 113 -12.25 -8.52 -2.14
CA ARG A 113 -13.15 -7.43 -1.72
C ARG A 113 -12.90 -7.02 -0.29
N GLU A 114 -13.20 -5.75 -0.03
CA GLU A 114 -13.21 -5.21 1.32
C GLU A 114 -14.35 -5.83 2.13
N VAL A 115 -14.09 -6.16 3.40
CA VAL A 115 -15.11 -6.64 4.31
C VAL A 115 -15.91 -5.47 4.88
N ILE A 116 -17.22 -5.45 4.64
CA ILE A 116 -18.12 -4.43 5.21
C ILE A 116 -18.66 -4.91 6.55
N LEU A 117 -18.36 -4.17 7.62
CA LEU A 117 -18.85 -4.46 8.96
C LEU A 117 -20.22 -3.78 9.18
N ILE A 118 -21.30 -4.55 8.99
CA ILE A 118 -22.67 -4.11 9.26
C ILE A 118 -22.98 -4.29 10.74
N ASN A 119 -23.51 -3.25 11.39
CA ASN A 119 -23.91 -3.32 12.78
C ASN A 119 -25.26 -4.07 12.89
N LYS A 120 -25.33 -5.13 13.71
CA LYS A 120 -26.55 -5.96 13.89
C LYS A 120 -27.68 -5.31 14.73
N ALA A 121 -27.70 -3.98 14.84
CA ALA A 121 -28.59 -3.27 15.77
C ALA A 121 -29.89 -2.72 15.16
N GLU A 122 -30.27 -3.14 13.95
CA GLU A 122 -31.52 -2.71 13.28
C GLU A 122 -32.37 -3.91 12.85
N THR A 123 -32.71 -4.75 13.82
CA THR A 123 -33.87 -5.64 13.68
C THR A 123 -34.67 -5.49 14.97
N ILE A 124 -35.62 -4.56 14.94
CA ILE A 124 -36.71 -4.41 15.92
C ILE A 124 -37.95 -5.04 15.28
#